data_AF-A0A858T2B3-F1
#
_entry.id   AF-A0A858T2B3-F1
#
_cell.length_a   1.000
_cell.length_b   1.000
_cell.length_c   1.000
_cell.angle_alpha   90.00
_cell.angle_beta   90.00
_cell.angle_gamma   90.00
#
_symmetry.space_group_name_H-M   'P 1'
#
loop_
_entity.id
_entity.type
_entity.pdbx_description
1 polymer ?
#
loop_
_entity_poly.entity_id
_entity_poly.type
_entity_poly.pdbx_seq_one_letter_code
_entity_poly.pdbx_strand_id
1 'polypeptide(L)'
;MIFSILEHILTHISFSVVSIVLTIYFLTLLVNLDEIIGFFDSSDKGIVITFFGITGLLFTRWIYSGHFPLSNLYESLIFLSWVFSIIHMVSYFNKKKKNYLNAITAPSAIFIQGFATSGLLNNMPQSAILVPALQSQWLMMHVSMMILGYGALLCGSLLSIALLVITFRKVGYTFWKNNMKTKFLLNELFSFDVLYYINEKNSILLQQNINFSFSRNYYRYQLIEQLDYWSFRIISLGFIFLTVGILSGAVWANETWGSYWNWDPKETWAFITWTIFAIYLHIKTNRNVRGINSAIVASIGFLLIWICYFGVNLLGIGLHSYGSFTSN
;
A
#
# COMPACT_ATOMS: atom_id res chain seq x y z
N MET A 1 25.49 10.31 23.05
CA MET A 1 24.59 10.48 24.20
C MET A 1 23.40 11.38 23.88
N ILE A 2 23.61 12.61 23.38
CA ILE A 2 22.48 13.52 23.03
C ILE A 2 21.61 12.96 21.89
N PHE A 3 22.21 12.45 20.81
CA PHE A 3 21.48 11.88 19.68
C PHE A 3 20.67 10.63 20.04
N SER A 4 21.23 9.74 20.87
CA SER A 4 20.51 8.54 21.33
C SER A 4 19.33 8.89 22.25
N ILE A 5 19.45 9.94 23.07
CA ILE A 5 18.35 10.44 23.90
C ILE A 5 17.27 11.08 23.02
N LEU A 6 17.65 11.89 22.04
CA LEU A 6 16.72 12.52 21.10
C LEU A 6 15.95 11.47 20.28
N GLU A 7 16.64 10.43 19.82
CA GLU A 7 16.03 9.32 19.11
C GLU A 7 15.01 8.59 19.99
N HIS A 8 15.37 8.28 21.23
CA HIS A 8 14.48 7.65 22.19
C HIS A 8 13.25 8.55 22.47
N ILE A 9 13.42 9.86 22.60
CA ILE A 9 12.30 10.79 22.78
C ILE A 9 11.40 10.79 21.54
N LEU A 10 11.97 10.86 20.33
CA LEU A 10 11.22 10.83 19.06
C LEU A 10 10.46 9.51 18.86
N THR A 11 11.05 8.36 19.22
CA THR A 11 10.37 7.07 19.10
C THR A 11 9.17 7.00 20.05
N HIS A 12 9.30 7.41 21.30
CA HIS A 12 8.18 7.44 22.25
C HIS A 12 7.10 8.48 21.89
N ILE A 13 7.49 9.64 21.36
CA ILE A 13 6.53 10.63 20.84
C ILE A 13 5.80 10.03 19.63
N SER A 14 6.52 9.43 18.67
CA SER A 14 5.88 8.82 17.51
C SER A 14 4.94 7.68 17.90
N PHE A 15 5.34 6.83 18.86
CA PHE A 15 4.54 5.73 19.37
C PHE A 15 3.28 6.23 20.10
N SER A 16 3.41 7.23 20.96
CA SER A 16 2.27 7.79 21.70
C SER A 16 1.27 8.46 20.76
N VAL A 17 1.74 9.22 19.75
CA VAL A 17 0.85 9.82 18.74
C VAL A 17 0.15 8.73 17.92
N VAL A 18 0.87 7.70 17.46
CA VAL A 18 0.30 6.58 16.70
C VAL A 18 -0.74 5.83 17.52
N SER A 19 -0.47 5.57 18.81
CA SER A 19 -1.42 4.94 19.73
C SER A 19 -2.68 5.78 19.92
N ILE A 20 -2.55 7.10 20.11
CA ILE A 20 -3.69 8.02 20.23
C ILE A 20 -4.51 8.10 18.93
N VAL A 21 -3.86 8.17 17.77
CA VAL A 21 -4.58 8.20 16.49
C VAL A 21 -5.26 6.86 16.22
N LEU A 22 -4.61 5.74 16.55
CA LEU A 22 -5.20 4.40 16.42
C LEU A 22 -6.44 4.24 17.31
N THR A 23 -6.38 4.71 18.56
CA THR A 23 -7.54 4.66 19.46
C THR A 23 -8.67 5.55 18.98
N ILE A 24 -8.40 6.76 18.47
CA ILE A 24 -9.40 7.61 17.82
C ILE A 24 -10.01 6.90 16.60
N TYR A 25 -9.20 6.21 15.80
CA TYR A 25 -9.66 5.46 14.63
C TYR A 25 -10.55 4.26 15.01
N PHE A 26 -10.22 3.54 16.08
CA PHE A 26 -11.07 2.48 16.62
C PHE A 26 -12.35 3.03 17.25
N LEU A 27 -12.28 4.14 17.97
CA LEU A 27 -13.44 4.78 18.60
C LEU A 27 -14.42 5.29 17.54
N THR A 28 -13.91 5.87 16.45
CA THR A 28 -14.72 6.30 15.30
C THR A 28 -15.34 5.14 14.53
N LEU A 29 -14.71 3.96 14.51
CA LEU A 29 -15.31 2.75 13.96
C LEU A 29 -16.47 2.22 14.84
N LEU A 30 -16.41 2.45 16.16
CA LEU A 30 -17.33 1.89 17.15
C LEU A 30 -18.53 2.80 17.45
N VAL A 31 -18.38 4.13 17.32
CA VAL A 31 -19.41 5.13 17.65
C VAL A 31 -20.11 5.66 16.37
N ASN A 32 -21.45 5.74 16.40
CA ASN A 32 -22.30 6.03 15.23
C ASN A 32 -22.25 7.50 14.73
N LEU A 33 -21.89 7.60 13.44
CA LEU A 33 -22.18 8.55 12.33
C LEU A 33 -22.26 10.09 12.47
N ASP A 34 -22.76 10.70 13.55
CA ASP A 34 -23.05 12.15 13.51
C ASP A 34 -21.93 13.06 14.07
N GLU A 35 -21.06 12.57 14.95
CA GLU A 35 -19.83 13.28 15.39
C GLU A 35 -18.60 12.95 14.52
N ILE A 36 -18.76 12.09 13.51
CA ILE A 36 -17.68 11.48 12.73
C ILE A 36 -16.83 12.49 11.95
N ILE A 37 -17.42 13.60 11.47
CA ILE A 37 -16.70 14.56 10.63
C ILE A 37 -15.58 15.29 11.40
N GLY A 38 -15.80 15.61 12.67
CA GLY A 38 -14.80 16.32 13.49
C GLY A 38 -13.59 15.44 13.84
N PHE A 39 -13.81 14.14 14.06
CA PHE A 39 -12.74 13.20 14.40
C PHE A 39 -11.89 12.80 13.19
N PHE A 40 -12.45 12.72 11.98
CA PHE A 40 -11.65 12.48 10.77
C PHE A 40 -10.69 13.64 10.48
N ASP A 41 -11.14 14.89 10.63
CA ASP A 41 -10.27 16.07 10.50
C ASP A 41 -9.17 16.10 11.57
N SER A 42 -9.44 15.56 12.77
CA SER A 42 -8.45 15.41 13.84
C SER A 42 -7.44 14.30 13.52
N SER A 43 -7.89 13.17 12.99
CA SER A 43 -7.04 12.04 12.58
C SER A 43 -6.09 12.43 11.43
N ASP A 44 -6.58 13.16 10.43
CA ASP A 44 -5.77 13.63 9.29
C ASP A 44 -4.67 14.60 9.76
N LYS A 45 -4.97 15.49 10.73
CA LYS A 45 -3.95 16.34 11.38
C LYS A 45 -2.93 15.52 12.17
N GLY A 46 -3.39 14.47 12.86
CA GLY A 46 -2.52 13.53 13.57
C GLY A 46 -1.48 12.89 12.64
N ILE A 47 -1.90 12.47 11.44
CA ILE A 47 -1.00 11.85 10.45
C ILE A 47 0.04 12.85 9.94
N VAL A 48 -0.35 14.12 9.72
CA VAL A 48 0.62 15.17 9.36
C VAL A 48 1.68 15.35 10.46
N ILE A 49 1.28 15.33 11.74
CA ILE A 49 2.22 15.39 12.85
C ILE A 49 3.14 14.15 12.86
N THR A 50 2.60 12.95 12.65
CA THR A 50 3.41 11.73 12.56
C THR A 50 4.42 11.77 11.42
N PHE A 51 4.06 12.35 10.27
CA PHE A 51 4.98 12.53 9.14
C PHE A 51 6.18 13.38 9.53
N PHE A 52 5.96 14.53 10.20
CA PHE A 52 7.05 15.37 10.68
C PHE A 52 7.89 14.69 11.77
N GLY A 53 7.27 13.87 12.62
CA GLY A 53 7.99 13.05 13.60
C GLY A 53 8.89 11.99 12.96
N ILE A 54 8.35 11.24 11.99
CA ILE A 54 9.07 10.17 11.30
C ILE A 54 10.20 10.73 10.42
N THR A 55 9.97 11.84 9.72
CA THR A 55 11.04 12.54 8.97
C THR A 55 12.17 12.98 9.89
N GLY A 56 11.85 13.56 11.04
CA GLY A 56 12.82 13.92 12.06
C GLY A 56 13.62 12.70 12.55
N LEU A 57 12.95 11.58 12.83
CA LEU A 57 13.59 10.34 13.27
C LEU A 57 14.53 9.74 12.22
N LEU A 58 14.10 9.68 10.95
CA LEU A 58 14.95 9.17 9.87
C LEU A 58 16.17 10.09 9.66
N PHE A 59 15.98 11.41 9.75
CA PHE A 59 17.06 12.37 9.58
C PHE A 59 18.08 12.32 10.73
N THR A 60 17.62 12.22 11.98
CA THR A 60 18.52 12.07 13.14
C THR A 60 19.30 10.77 13.07
N ARG A 61 18.66 9.67 12.65
CA ARG A 61 19.34 8.38 12.44
C ARG A 61 20.37 8.45 11.33
N TRP A 62 20.07 9.10 10.21
CA TRP A 62 21.03 9.27 9.11
C TRP A 62 22.29 10.01 9.58
N ILE A 63 22.14 11.10 10.33
CA ILE A 63 23.29 11.84 10.89
C ILE A 63 24.09 10.95 11.85
N TYR A 64 23.42 10.14 12.67
CA TYR A 64 24.07 9.31 13.69
C TYR A 64 24.81 8.10 13.11
N SER A 65 24.21 7.40 12.15
CA SER A 65 24.79 6.19 11.57
C SER A 65 25.77 6.48 10.43
N GLY A 66 25.78 7.70 9.88
CA GLY A 66 26.64 8.09 8.76
C GLY A 66 26.25 7.44 7.42
N HIS A 67 25.19 6.65 7.40
CA HIS A 67 24.59 6.05 6.21
C HIS A 67 23.07 6.22 6.27
N PHE A 68 22.39 6.06 5.14
CA PHE A 68 20.94 6.19 5.14
C PHE A 68 20.29 5.01 5.92
N PRO A 69 19.27 5.27 6.76
CA PRO A 69 18.69 4.27 7.65
C PRO A 69 17.74 3.32 6.90
N LEU A 70 18.31 2.33 6.22
CA LEU A 70 17.59 1.23 5.55
C LEU A 70 18.22 -0.13 5.85
N SER A 71 19.12 -0.23 6.83
CA SER A 71 19.95 -1.43 7.01
C SER A 71 19.16 -2.58 7.66
N ASN A 72 18.22 -2.24 8.55
CA ASN A 72 17.49 -3.22 9.36
C ASN A 72 16.00 -3.25 9.00
N LEU A 73 15.34 -4.37 9.32
CA LEU A 73 13.90 -4.53 9.09
C LEU A 73 13.09 -3.41 9.79
N TYR A 74 13.49 -3.04 11.01
CA TYR A 74 12.91 -1.91 11.74
C TYR A 74 12.96 -0.60 10.96
N GLU A 75 14.15 -0.24 10.45
CA GLU A 75 14.36 1.00 9.70
C GLU A 75 13.58 0.98 8.37
N SER A 76 13.57 -0.17 7.69
CA SER A 76 12.81 -0.35 6.45
C SER A 76 11.30 -0.20 6.65
N LEU A 77 10.74 -0.66 7.79
CA LEU A 77 9.32 -0.50 8.11
C LEU A 77 8.95 0.94 8.47
N ILE A 78 9.82 1.64 9.19
CA ILE A 78 9.62 3.08 9.45
C ILE A 78 9.67 3.86 8.13
N PHE A 79 10.60 3.50 7.25
CA PHE A 79 10.67 4.10 5.91
C PHE A 79 9.42 3.76 5.09
N LEU A 80 8.90 2.53 5.17
CA LEU A 80 7.64 2.15 4.53
C LEU A 80 6.45 2.99 5.07
N SER A 81 6.34 3.13 6.39
CA SER A 81 5.35 4.02 7.04
C SER A 81 5.48 5.47 6.56
N TRP A 82 6.71 5.95 6.41
CA TRP A 82 7.00 7.26 5.83
C TRP A 82 6.46 7.38 4.40
N VAL A 83 6.62 6.37 3.54
CA VAL A 83 6.03 6.37 2.18
C VAL A 83 4.51 6.46 2.21
N PHE A 84 3.83 5.69 3.08
CA PHE A 84 2.37 5.77 3.23
C PHE A 84 1.91 7.15 3.70
N SER A 85 2.62 7.76 4.65
CA SER A 85 2.32 9.11 5.12
C SER A 85 2.57 10.20 4.06
N ILE A 86 3.55 10.04 3.16
CA ILE A 86 3.71 10.93 1.98
C ILE A 86 2.49 10.83 1.06
N ILE A 87 2.06 9.61 0.72
CA ILE A 87 0.90 9.41 -0.17
C ILE A 87 -0.35 10.04 0.46
N HIS A 88 -0.54 9.87 1.77
CA HIS A 88 -1.60 10.52 2.53
C HIS A 88 -1.50 12.04 2.45
N MET A 89 -0.32 12.61 2.65
CA MET A 89 -0.10 14.06 2.64
C MET A 89 -0.39 14.68 1.26
N VAL A 90 0.05 14.04 0.17
CA VAL A 90 -0.25 14.47 -1.20
C VAL A 90 -1.76 14.49 -1.46
N SER A 91 -2.48 13.52 -0.92
CA SER A 91 -3.95 13.48 -0.98
C SER A 91 -4.59 14.57 -0.11
N TYR A 92 -4.06 14.82 1.09
CA TYR A 92 -4.55 15.83 2.03
C TYR A 92 -4.46 17.26 1.48
N PHE A 93 -3.34 17.63 0.83
CA PHE A 93 -3.17 18.96 0.24
C PHE A 93 -4.00 19.16 -1.04
N ASN A 94 -4.36 18.09 -1.75
CA ASN A 94 -5.23 18.12 -2.91
C ASN A 94 -6.72 18.22 -2.53
N LYS A 95 -7.08 19.24 -1.72
CA LYS A 95 -8.41 19.49 -1.11
C LYS A 95 -9.58 19.69 -2.07
N LYS A 96 -9.38 19.62 -3.39
CA LYS A 96 -10.43 19.91 -4.39
C LYS A 96 -11.53 18.84 -4.46
N LYS A 97 -11.35 17.65 -3.87
CA LYS A 97 -12.37 16.58 -3.79
C LYS A 97 -12.28 15.85 -2.44
N LYS A 98 -13.41 15.32 -1.94
CA LYS A 98 -13.41 14.37 -0.80
C LYS A 98 -12.60 13.15 -1.22
N ASN A 99 -11.37 13.04 -0.72
CA ASN A 99 -10.44 12.00 -1.14
C ASN A 99 -10.56 10.78 -0.22
N TYR A 100 -11.23 9.73 -0.71
CA TYR A 100 -11.34 8.44 -0.03
C TYR A 100 -10.01 7.70 0.11
N LEU A 101 -8.95 8.21 -0.53
CA LEU A 101 -7.57 7.78 -0.32
C LEU A 101 -7.12 7.87 1.14
N ASN A 102 -7.52 8.94 1.84
CA ASN A 102 -7.10 9.19 3.22
C ASN A 102 -7.59 8.08 4.15
N ALA A 103 -8.81 7.57 3.92
CA ALA A 103 -9.42 6.50 4.72
C ALA A 103 -8.69 5.16 4.63
N ILE A 104 -7.87 4.92 3.59
CA ILE A 104 -7.11 3.67 3.43
C ILE A 104 -5.63 3.88 3.81
N THR A 105 -5.06 5.03 3.44
CA THR A 105 -3.66 5.38 3.72
C THR A 105 -3.39 5.67 5.19
N ALA A 106 -4.36 6.27 5.89
CA ALA A 106 -4.29 6.56 7.32
C ALA A 106 -4.07 5.30 8.19
N PRO A 107 -5.00 4.32 8.19
CA PRO A 107 -4.87 3.14 9.04
C PRO A 107 -3.67 2.27 8.63
N SER A 108 -3.30 2.24 7.35
CA SER A 108 -2.12 1.48 6.91
C SER A 108 -0.81 2.07 7.43
N ALA A 109 -0.62 3.40 7.36
CA ALA A 109 0.55 4.05 7.93
C ALA A 109 0.67 3.79 9.45
N ILE A 110 -0.43 3.96 10.17
CA ILE A 110 -0.50 3.76 11.63
C ILE A 110 -0.23 2.30 11.98
N PHE A 111 -0.77 1.34 11.23
CA PHE A 111 -0.56 -0.08 11.49
C PHE A 111 0.90 -0.50 11.28
N ILE A 112 1.53 -0.06 10.18
CA ILE A 112 2.94 -0.34 9.90
C ILE A 112 3.83 0.28 10.98
N GLN A 113 3.57 1.54 11.33
CA GLN A 113 4.31 2.24 12.38
C GLN A 113 4.15 1.54 13.72
N GLY A 114 2.91 1.21 14.10
CA GLY A 114 2.58 0.49 15.33
C GLY A 114 3.33 -0.84 15.41
N PHE A 115 3.30 -1.63 14.33
CA PHE A 115 4.04 -2.88 14.23
C PHE A 115 5.55 -2.69 14.41
N ALA A 116 6.16 -1.71 13.73
CA ALA A 116 7.59 -1.40 13.86
C ALA A 116 7.97 -1.02 15.31
N THR A 117 7.12 -0.26 16.00
CA THR A 117 7.37 0.23 17.37
C THR A 117 6.93 -0.73 18.49
N SER A 118 6.15 -1.77 18.18
CA SER A 118 5.52 -2.69 19.15
C SER A 118 6.50 -3.56 19.96
N GLY A 119 7.82 -3.38 19.80
CA GLY A 119 8.85 -4.11 20.52
C GLY A 119 9.02 -5.57 20.07
N LEU A 120 8.11 -6.10 19.26
CA LEU A 120 8.20 -7.45 18.67
C LEU A 120 9.45 -7.63 17.80
N LEU A 121 10.03 -6.53 17.34
CA LEU A 121 11.23 -6.49 16.50
C LEU A 121 12.52 -6.13 17.27
N ASN A 122 12.45 -5.91 18.59
CA ASN A 122 13.58 -5.45 19.41
C ASN A 122 14.66 -6.51 19.68
N ASN A 123 14.43 -7.77 19.29
CA ASN A 123 15.38 -8.87 19.47
C ASN A 123 16.36 -9.03 18.29
N MET A 124 16.35 -8.14 17.30
CA MET A 124 17.34 -8.18 16.21
C MET A 124 18.61 -7.43 16.62
N PRO A 125 19.80 -8.03 16.41
CA PRO A 125 21.06 -7.48 16.89
C PRO A 125 21.27 -6.06 16.38
N GLN A 126 21.60 -5.19 17.33
CA GLN A 126 21.91 -3.78 17.15
C GLN A 126 22.99 -3.61 16.08
N SER A 127 22.68 -2.82 15.04
CA SER A 127 23.62 -2.25 14.07
C SER A 127 24.87 -3.10 13.86
N ALA A 128 24.70 -4.26 13.22
CA ALA A 128 25.85 -5.02 12.74
C ALA A 128 26.66 -4.11 11.81
N ILE A 129 27.98 -4.10 11.99
CA ILE A 129 28.93 -3.42 11.12
C ILE A 129 28.52 -3.72 9.67
N LEU A 130 28.21 -2.67 8.90
CA LEU A 130 27.69 -2.84 7.55
C LEU A 130 28.67 -3.71 6.76
N VAL A 131 28.16 -4.81 6.21
CA VAL A 131 28.91 -5.66 5.27
C VAL A 131 29.40 -4.74 4.14
N PRO A 132 30.66 -4.84 3.67
CA PRO A 132 31.26 -3.91 2.69
C PRO A 132 30.40 -3.62 1.44
N ALA A 133 29.53 -4.56 1.06
CA ALA A 133 28.57 -4.41 -0.03
C ALA A 133 27.54 -3.26 0.15
N LEU A 134 27.32 -2.79 1.39
CA LEU A 134 26.43 -1.69 1.77
C LEU A 134 27.02 -0.28 1.62
N GLN A 135 28.28 -0.16 1.21
CA GLN A 135 28.96 1.13 1.08
C GLN A 135 28.80 1.77 -0.32
N SER A 136 28.18 1.06 -1.28
CA SER A 136 28.00 1.58 -2.64
C SER A 136 26.76 2.48 -2.75
N GLN A 137 26.88 3.58 -3.50
CA GLN A 137 25.75 4.45 -3.85
C GLN A 137 24.64 3.69 -4.62
N TRP A 138 24.98 2.61 -5.33
CA TRP A 138 24.02 1.80 -6.07
C TRP A 138 23.10 1.00 -5.17
N LEU A 139 23.59 0.40 -4.07
CA LEU A 139 22.71 -0.28 -3.12
C LEU A 139 21.74 0.72 -2.49
N MET A 140 22.23 1.90 -2.16
CA MET A 140 21.43 2.98 -1.60
C MET A 140 20.26 3.36 -2.51
N MET A 141 20.53 3.52 -3.80
CA MET A 141 19.49 3.76 -4.81
C MET A 141 18.56 2.56 -4.96
N HIS A 142 19.10 1.34 -5.01
CA HIS A 142 18.34 0.10 -5.13
C HIS A 142 17.32 -0.05 -3.99
N VAL A 143 17.78 -0.09 -2.74
CA VAL A 143 16.91 -0.38 -1.58
C VAL A 143 15.88 0.72 -1.36
N SER A 144 16.26 1.99 -1.49
CA SER A 144 15.33 3.11 -1.34
C SER A 144 14.23 3.08 -2.41
N MET A 145 14.60 2.83 -3.67
CA MET A 145 13.65 2.79 -4.77
C MET A 145 12.76 1.55 -4.74
N MET A 146 13.28 0.41 -4.27
CA MET A 146 12.48 -0.80 -4.02
C MET A 146 11.42 -0.56 -2.95
N ILE A 147 11.76 0.07 -1.82
CA ILE A 147 10.77 0.32 -0.75
C ILE A 147 9.76 1.39 -1.16
N LEU A 148 10.19 2.44 -1.88
CA LEU A 148 9.27 3.41 -2.48
C LEU A 148 8.29 2.75 -3.46
N GLY A 149 8.80 1.86 -4.32
CA GLY A 149 8.00 1.07 -5.25
C GLY A 149 7.00 0.18 -4.52
N TYR A 150 7.45 -0.61 -3.55
CA TYR A 150 6.57 -1.48 -2.76
C TYR A 150 5.53 -0.70 -1.95
N GLY A 151 5.89 0.42 -1.33
CA GLY A 151 4.94 1.26 -0.60
C GLY A 151 3.83 1.81 -1.51
N ALA A 152 4.19 2.31 -2.70
CA ALA A 152 3.22 2.74 -3.68
C ALA A 152 2.35 1.56 -4.19
N LEU A 153 2.95 0.43 -4.56
CA LEU A 153 2.20 -0.74 -5.06
C LEU A 153 1.26 -1.33 -3.99
N LEU A 154 1.67 -1.39 -2.73
CA LEU A 154 0.82 -1.82 -1.61
C LEU A 154 -0.36 -0.87 -1.41
N CYS A 155 -0.11 0.45 -1.40
CA CYS A 155 -1.16 1.45 -1.29
C CYS A 155 -2.17 1.37 -2.46
N GLY A 156 -1.65 1.28 -3.68
CA GLY A 156 -2.44 1.16 -4.90
C GLY A 156 -3.29 -0.12 -4.94
N SER A 157 -2.73 -1.24 -4.49
CA SER A 157 -3.46 -2.52 -4.44
C SER A 157 -4.48 -2.58 -3.30
N LEU A 158 -4.25 -1.94 -2.16
CA LEU A 158 -5.27 -1.78 -1.11
C LEU A 158 -6.52 -1.03 -1.60
N LEU A 159 -6.35 -0.02 -2.46
CA LEU A 159 -7.47 0.68 -3.10
C LEU A 159 -8.25 -0.23 -4.05
N SER A 160 -7.55 -1.07 -4.81
CA SER A 160 -8.17 -2.09 -5.67
C SER A 160 -8.91 -3.15 -4.85
N ILE A 161 -8.37 -3.57 -3.70
CA ILE A 161 -9.04 -4.49 -2.78
C ILE A 161 -10.30 -3.83 -2.20
N ALA A 162 -10.25 -2.56 -1.82
CA ALA A 162 -11.42 -1.82 -1.35
C ALA A 162 -12.53 -1.77 -2.43
N LEU A 163 -12.17 -1.52 -3.69
CA LEU A 163 -13.09 -1.61 -4.83
C LEU A 163 -13.72 -3.01 -4.93
N LEU A 164 -12.89 -4.05 -4.83
CA LEU A 164 -13.33 -5.44 -4.88
C LEU A 164 -14.34 -5.75 -3.76
N VAL A 165 -14.05 -5.37 -2.52
CA VAL A 165 -14.97 -5.54 -1.38
C VAL A 165 -16.31 -4.82 -1.61
N ILE A 166 -16.29 -3.59 -2.15
CA ILE A 166 -17.52 -2.83 -2.44
C ILE A 166 -18.35 -3.52 -3.53
N THR A 167 -17.71 -4.04 -4.58
CA THR A 167 -18.40 -4.75 -5.67
C THR A 167 -18.96 -6.10 -5.24
N PHE A 168 -18.19 -6.91 -4.49
CA PHE A 168 -18.65 -8.22 -4.00
C PHE A 168 -19.78 -8.12 -2.96
N ARG A 169 -19.79 -7.08 -2.12
CA ARG A 169 -20.91 -6.84 -1.19
C ARG A 169 -22.26 -6.70 -1.91
N LYS A 170 -22.26 -6.15 -3.13
CA LYS A 170 -23.46 -6.06 -3.97
C LYS A 170 -23.88 -7.44 -4.46
N VAL A 171 -22.94 -8.23 -5.00
CA VAL A 171 -23.18 -9.58 -5.50
C VAL A 171 -23.75 -10.48 -4.41
N GLY A 172 -23.17 -10.45 -3.20
CA GLY A 172 -23.67 -11.22 -2.05
C GLY A 172 -25.08 -10.81 -1.61
N TYR A 173 -25.40 -9.52 -1.60
CA TYR A 173 -26.76 -9.04 -1.29
C TYR A 173 -27.78 -9.45 -2.37
N THR A 174 -27.44 -9.33 -3.66
CA THR A 174 -28.30 -9.79 -4.75
C THR A 174 -28.44 -11.30 -4.76
N PHE A 175 -27.38 -12.05 -4.46
CA PHE A 175 -27.39 -13.52 -4.40
C PHE A 175 -28.26 -14.01 -3.24
N TRP A 176 -28.13 -13.42 -2.05
CA TRP A 176 -29.01 -13.74 -0.92
C TRP A 176 -30.47 -13.36 -1.21
N LYS A 177 -30.72 -12.18 -1.78
CA LYS A 177 -32.08 -11.77 -2.18
C LYS A 177 -32.69 -12.68 -3.26
N ASN A 178 -31.87 -13.18 -4.19
CA ASN A 178 -32.29 -14.08 -5.27
C ASN A 178 -32.38 -15.55 -4.84
N ASN A 179 -31.77 -15.97 -3.73
CA ASN A 179 -32.00 -17.30 -3.15
C ASN A 179 -33.42 -17.46 -2.58
N MET A 180 -34.20 -16.37 -2.43
CA MET A 180 -35.66 -16.43 -2.21
C MET A 180 -36.49 -16.52 -3.50
N LYS A 181 -35.87 -16.37 -4.69
CA LYS A 181 -36.54 -16.45 -6.01
C LYS A 181 -35.64 -17.26 -6.95
N THR A 182 -35.70 -18.57 -6.76
CA THR A 182 -34.86 -19.54 -7.47
C THR A 182 -35.04 -19.48 -9.00
N LYS A 183 -33.91 -19.75 -9.68
CA LYS A 183 -33.81 -20.53 -10.94
C LYS A 183 -33.72 -19.84 -12.31
N PHE A 184 -33.41 -18.54 -12.44
CA PHE A 184 -33.28 -17.92 -13.80
C PHE A 184 -31.98 -17.15 -14.10
N LEU A 185 -30.92 -17.28 -13.29
CA LEU A 185 -29.87 -16.24 -13.23
C LEU A 185 -28.43 -16.75 -13.36
N LEU A 186 -28.19 -17.87 -14.05
CA LEU A 186 -26.82 -18.37 -14.30
C LEU A 186 -26.14 -17.68 -15.50
N ASN A 187 -26.88 -17.01 -16.39
CA ASN A 187 -26.30 -16.29 -17.53
C ASN A 187 -26.00 -14.80 -17.28
N GLU A 188 -26.50 -14.22 -16.18
CA GLU A 188 -26.31 -12.78 -15.88
C GLU A 188 -24.99 -12.48 -15.16
N LEU A 189 -24.30 -13.50 -14.65
CA LEU A 189 -23.00 -13.35 -13.97
C LEU A 189 -21.86 -12.98 -14.94
N PHE A 190 -21.98 -13.37 -16.22
CA PHE A 190 -20.98 -13.04 -17.26
C PHE A 190 -21.32 -11.79 -18.07
N SER A 191 -22.52 -11.21 -17.93
CA SER A 191 -22.96 -10.05 -18.70
C SER A 191 -22.76 -8.71 -17.99
N PHE A 192 -21.97 -8.65 -16.92
CA PHE A 192 -21.66 -7.40 -16.22
C PHE A 192 -20.78 -6.47 -17.07
N ASP A 193 -19.91 -7.03 -17.92
CA ASP A 193 -19.12 -6.25 -18.89
C ASP A 193 -19.99 -5.63 -19.99
N VAL A 194 -21.09 -6.29 -20.38
CA VAL A 194 -22.05 -5.79 -21.37
C VAL A 194 -22.92 -4.66 -20.81
N LEU A 195 -23.24 -4.71 -19.51
CA LEU A 195 -24.06 -3.69 -18.85
C LEU A 195 -23.31 -2.36 -18.66
N TYR A 196 -21.97 -2.40 -18.61
CA TYR A 196 -21.12 -1.21 -18.59
C TYR A 196 -21.18 -0.43 -19.92
N TYR A 197 -21.32 -1.14 -21.05
CA TYR A 197 -21.35 -0.55 -22.39
C TYR A 197 -22.75 -0.03 -22.79
N ILE A 198 -23.82 -0.70 -22.35
CA ILE A 198 -25.21 -0.31 -22.70
C ILE A 198 -25.65 0.98 -21.98
N ASN A 199 -25.12 1.26 -20.79
CA ASN A 199 -25.56 2.40 -19.99
C ASN A 199 -25.09 3.77 -20.54
N GLU A 200 -24.03 3.79 -21.36
CA GLU A 200 -23.54 5.01 -22.01
C GLU A 200 -24.48 5.44 -23.17
N LYS A 201 -25.14 4.48 -23.82
CA LYS A 201 -26.01 4.72 -24.99
C LYS A 201 -27.47 5.03 -24.64
N ASN A 202 -27.94 4.63 -23.45
CA ASN A 202 -29.35 4.77 -23.03
C ASN A 202 -29.64 5.97 -22.12
N SER A 203 -28.65 6.82 -21.83
CA SER A 203 -28.77 7.99 -20.94
C SER A 203 -29.69 9.10 -21.45
N ILE A 204 -30.14 9.04 -22.71
CA ILE A 204 -30.95 10.09 -23.36
C ILE A 204 -32.48 9.86 -23.22
N LEU A 205 -32.95 8.66 -22.85
CA LEU A 205 -34.39 8.30 -22.96
C LEU A 205 -35.12 7.92 -21.66
N LEU A 206 -34.47 7.88 -20.49
CA LEU A 206 -35.09 7.39 -19.24
C LEU A 206 -35.07 8.42 -18.10
N GLN A 207 -35.45 9.67 -18.39
CA GLN A 207 -35.32 10.79 -17.44
C GLN A 207 -36.57 11.09 -16.59
N GLN A 208 -37.55 10.18 -16.42
CA GLN A 208 -38.81 10.60 -15.76
C GLN A 208 -39.34 9.81 -14.56
N ASN A 209 -38.79 8.68 -14.07
CA ASN A 209 -39.45 8.01 -12.91
C ASN A 209 -38.60 7.16 -11.93
N ILE A 210 -37.33 7.49 -11.65
CA ILE A 210 -36.49 6.69 -10.72
C ILE A 210 -35.69 7.58 -9.75
N ASN A 211 -36.32 8.46 -8.97
CA ASN A 211 -35.57 9.51 -8.28
C ASN A 211 -34.96 9.18 -6.90
N PHE A 212 -35.21 8.02 -6.29
CA PHE A 212 -34.62 7.68 -4.95
C PHE A 212 -33.59 6.54 -4.94
N SER A 213 -33.65 5.59 -5.88
CA SER A 213 -32.62 4.53 -5.99
C SER A 213 -31.39 4.98 -6.80
N PHE A 214 -31.53 6.00 -7.65
CA PHE A 214 -30.45 6.56 -8.46
C PHE A 214 -29.40 7.30 -7.63
N SER A 215 -29.79 8.06 -6.58
CA SER A 215 -28.83 8.86 -5.80
C SER A 215 -27.79 7.98 -5.09
N ARG A 216 -28.21 6.87 -4.47
CA ARG A 216 -27.30 5.93 -3.80
C ARG A 216 -26.43 5.15 -4.78
N ASN A 217 -26.91 4.90 -6.00
CA ASN A 217 -26.11 4.30 -7.06
C ASN A 217 -25.11 5.29 -7.66
N TYR A 218 -25.45 6.58 -7.75
CA TYR A 218 -24.59 7.64 -8.28
C TYR A 218 -23.37 7.89 -7.40
N TYR A 219 -23.55 8.09 -6.09
CA TYR A 219 -22.41 8.29 -5.17
C TYR A 219 -21.49 7.07 -5.12
N ARG A 220 -22.05 5.86 -5.18
CA ARG A 220 -21.27 4.61 -5.23
C ARG A 220 -20.50 4.44 -6.54
N TYR A 221 -21.11 4.80 -7.65
CA TYR A 221 -20.44 4.80 -8.94
C TYR A 221 -19.26 5.77 -8.93
N GLN A 222 -19.47 7.00 -8.45
CA GLN A 222 -18.42 8.00 -8.29
C GLN A 222 -17.29 7.53 -7.37
N LEU A 223 -17.62 6.81 -6.29
CA LEU A 223 -16.65 6.19 -5.39
C LEU A 223 -15.78 5.14 -6.09
N ILE A 224 -16.41 4.20 -6.81
CA ILE A 224 -15.71 3.13 -7.51
C ILE A 224 -14.77 3.72 -8.57
N GLU A 225 -15.23 4.71 -9.33
CA GLU A 225 -14.42 5.39 -10.33
C GLU A 225 -13.22 6.13 -9.71
N GLN A 226 -13.43 6.81 -8.58
CA GLN A 226 -12.35 7.48 -7.85
C GLN A 226 -11.31 6.50 -7.31
N LEU A 227 -11.76 5.41 -6.68
CA LEU A 227 -10.86 4.36 -6.18
C LEU A 227 -10.05 3.74 -7.31
N ASP A 228 -10.71 3.44 -8.44
CA ASP A 228 -10.05 2.84 -9.59
C ASP A 228 -9.02 3.78 -10.23
N TYR A 229 -9.37 5.06 -10.37
CA TYR A 229 -8.51 6.10 -10.89
C TYR A 229 -7.25 6.31 -10.04
N TRP A 230 -7.42 6.43 -8.72
CA TRP A 230 -6.29 6.62 -7.81
C TRP A 230 -5.44 5.35 -7.68
N SER A 231 -6.07 4.17 -7.65
CA SER A 231 -5.36 2.89 -7.66
C SER A 231 -4.45 2.78 -8.88
N PHE A 232 -4.96 3.06 -10.09
CA PHE A 232 -4.16 3.03 -11.31
C PHE A 232 -2.98 4.00 -11.26
N ARG A 233 -3.19 5.24 -10.83
CA ARG A 233 -2.11 6.25 -10.75
C ARG A 233 -1.02 5.84 -9.77
N ILE A 234 -1.40 5.40 -8.56
CA ILE A 234 -0.45 5.00 -7.54
C ILE A 234 0.31 3.73 -7.95
N ILE A 235 -0.37 2.74 -8.54
CA ILE A 235 0.28 1.53 -9.07
C ILE A 235 1.24 1.88 -10.21
N SER A 236 0.86 2.77 -11.13
CA SER A 236 1.73 3.18 -12.23
C SER A 236 3.02 3.85 -11.73
N LEU A 237 2.91 4.69 -10.69
CA LEU A 237 4.06 5.33 -10.05
C LEU A 237 4.93 4.31 -9.33
N GLY A 238 4.32 3.38 -8.58
CA GLY A 238 5.03 2.30 -7.92
C GLY A 238 5.75 1.35 -8.90
N PHE A 239 5.16 1.10 -10.07
CA PHE A 239 5.78 0.30 -11.12
C PHE A 239 7.05 0.96 -11.68
N ILE A 240 7.04 2.28 -11.90
CA ILE A 240 8.23 3.03 -12.32
C ILE A 240 9.33 2.90 -11.27
N PHE A 241 9.00 3.09 -10.00
CA PHE A 241 9.97 2.92 -8.92
C PHE A 241 10.49 1.48 -8.84
N LEU A 242 9.62 0.48 -8.91
CA LEU A 242 10.03 -0.92 -8.93
C LEU A 242 10.99 -1.22 -10.10
N THR A 243 10.72 -0.69 -11.31
CA THR A 243 11.62 -0.90 -12.46
C THR A 243 13.02 -0.32 -12.21
N VAL A 244 13.10 0.90 -11.69
CA VAL A 244 14.39 1.54 -11.37
C VAL A 244 15.09 0.80 -10.24
N GLY A 245 14.34 0.31 -9.25
CA GLY A 245 14.86 -0.53 -8.17
C GLY A 245 15.49 -1.82 -8.70
N ILE A 246 14.80 -2.56 -9.56
CA ILE A 246 15.33 -3.80 -10.15
C ILE A 246 16.58 -3.53 -11.01
N LEU A 247 16.54 -2.48 -11.85
CA LEU A 247 17.69 -2.11 -12.71
C LEU A 247 18.92 -1.70 -11.89
N SER A 248 18.75 -0.85 -10.88
CA SER A 248 19.85 -0.45 -9.99
C SER A 248 20.36 -1.63 -9.14
N GLY A 249 19.48 -2.58 -8.78
CA GLY A 249 19.86 -3.83 -8.12
C GLY A 249 20.74 -4.71 -8.99
N ALA A 250 20.44 -4.85 -10.28
CA ALA A 250 21.25 -5.61 -11.22
C ALA A 250 22.66 -5.01 -11.39
N VAL A 251 22.78 -3.68 -11.44
CA VAL A 251 24.07 -2.99 -11.50
C VAL A 251 24.88 -3.27 -10.23
N TRP A 252 24.24 -3.16 -9.06
CA TRP A 252 24.87 -3.46 -7.78
C TRP A 252 25.30 -4.93 -7.64
N ALA A 253 24.48 -5.87 -8.11
CA ALA A 253 24.82 -7.29 -8.11
C ALA A 253 26.09 -7.56 -8.94
N ASN A 254 26.23 -6.89 -10.08
CA ASN A 254 27.43 -7.02 -10.90
C ASN A 254 28.68 -6.45 -10.22
N GLU A 255 28.56 -5.34 -9.50
CA GLU A 255 29.68 -4.76 -8.74
C GLU A 255 30.10 -5.64 -7.55
N THR A 256 29.17 -6.37 -6.94
CA THR A 256 29.43 -7.14 -5.70
C THR A 256 29.72 -8.61 -5.93
N TRP A 257 29.07 -9.23 -6.90
CA TRP A 257 29.14 -10.67 -7.17
C TRP A 257 29.67 -10.99 -8.58
N GLY A 258 29.91 -9.99 -9.43
CA GLY A 258 30.40 -10.18 -10.80
C GLY A 258 29.35 -10.69 -11.78
N SER A 259 28.06 -10.70 -11.38
CA SER A 259 26.93 -11.10 -12.22
C SER A 259 25.73 -10.18 -12.00
N TYR A 260 24.96 -9.88 -13.06
CA TYR A 260 23.79 -9.01 -12.99
C TYR A 260 22.56 -9.65 -12.34
N TRP A 261 22.48 -10.99 -12.32
CA TRP A 261 21.32 -11.74 -11.86
C TRP A 261 21.72 -13.17 -11.52
N ASN A 262 21.33 -13.65 -10.34
CA ASN A 262 21.69 -14.97 -9.82
C ASN A 262 20.48 -15.88 -9.57
N TRP A 263 19.26 -15.45 -9.90
CA TRP A 263 18.02 -16.21 -9.66
C TRP A 263 17.81 -16.57 -8.19
N ASP A 264 18.31 -15.71 -7.29
CA ASP A 264 18.04 -15.83 -5.87
C ASP A 264 16.53 -15.75 -5.61
N PRO A 265 16.00 -16.38 -4.55
CA PRO A 265 14.59 -16.28 -4.20
C PRO A 265 14.10 -14.82 -4.18
N LYS A 266 14.86 -13.86 -3.63
CA LYS A 266 14.44 -12.45 -3.62
C LYS A 266 14.34 -11.84 -5.02
N GLU A 267 15.32 -12.12 -5.87
CA GLU A 267 15.35 -11.66 -7.26
C GLU A 267 14.17 -12.25 -8.05
N THR A 268 13.92 -13.56 -7.89
CA THR A 268 12.80 -14.23 -8.58
C THR A 268 11.44 -13.69 -8.14
N TRP A 269 11.21 -13.49 -6.84
CA TRP A 269 9.96 -12.91 -6.33
C TRP A 269 9.80 -11.44 -6.73
N ALA A 270 10.88 -10.66 -6.77
CA ALA A 270 10.85 -9.29 -7.30
C ALA A 270 10.44 -9.28 -8.79
N PHE A 271 10.97 -10.20 -9.61
CA PHE A 271 10.56 -10.34 -11.00
C PHE A 271 9.09 -10.79 -11.15
N ILE A 272 8.63 -11.75 -10.33
CA ILE A 272 7.23 -12.18 -10.32
C ILE A 272 6.29 -11.02 -9.95
N THR A 273 6.62 -10.23 -8.92
CA THR A 273 5.81 -9.05 -8.57
C THR A 273 5.78 -8.04 -9.71
N TRP A 274 6.93 -7.78 -10.35
CA TRP A 274 7.03 -6.90 -11.50
C TRP A 274 6.14 -7.35 -12.66
N THR A 275 6.18 -8.63 -13.03
CA THR A 275 5.35 -9.17 -14.13
C THR A 275 3.86 -9.04 -13.84
N ILE A 276 3.42 -9.26 -12.60
CA ILE A 276 2.00 -9.16 -12.24
C ILE A 276 1.49 -7.72 -12.30
N PHE A 277 2.29 -6.75 -11.89
CA PHE A 277 1.92 -5.33 -12.06
C PHE A 277 2.03 -4.87 -13.52
N ALA A 278 2.92 -5.45 -14.32
CA ALA A 278 2.91 -5.24 -15.77
C ALA A 278 1.62 -5.77 -16.42
N ILE A 279 1.16 -6.97 -16.02
CA ILE A 279 -0.12 -7.54 -16.45
C ILE A 279 -1.28 -6.63 -16.01
N TYR A 280 -1.26 -6.12 -14.78
CA TYR A 280 -2.26 -5.15 -14.30
C TYR A 280 -2.35 -3.92 -15.21
N LEU A 281 -1.21 -3.29 -15.53
CA LEU A 281 -1.16 -2.12 -16.41
C LEU A 281 -1.62 -2.46 -17.83
N HIS A 282 -1.26 -3.64 -18.33
CA HIS A 282 -1.70 -4.12 -19.64
C HIS A 282 -3.22 -4.30 -19.70
N ILE A 283 -3.83 -4.91 -18.68
CA ILE A 283 -5.28 -5.05 -18.56
C ILE A 283 -5.97 -3.68 -18.52
N LYS A 284 -5.37 -2.68 -17.85
CA LYS A 284 -5.94 -1.33 -17.76
C LYS A 284 -5.94 -0.57 -19.09
N THR A 285 -4.95 -0.82 -19.94
CA THR A 285 -4.91 -0.26 -21.30
C THR A 285 -6.03 -0.85 -22.17
N ASN A 286 -6.39 -2.12 -21.96
CA ASN A 286 -7.47 -2.78 -22.71
C ASN A 286 -8.86 -2.36 -22.20
N ARG A 287 -9.63 -1.64 -23.02
CA ARG A 287 -10.95 -1.09 -22.65
C ARG A 287 -11.99 -2.16 -22.27
N ASN A 288 -11.87 -3.38 -22.80
CA ASN A 288 -12.88 -4.42 -22.65
C ASN A 288 -12.78 -5.21 -21.32
N VAL A 289 -11.68 -5.10 -20.58
CA VAL A 289 -11.39 -5.94 -19.40
C VAL A 289 -11.29 -5.10 -18.11
N ARG A 290 -12.01 -3.96 -18.09
CA ARG A 290 -11.86 -2.93 -17.07
C ARG A 290 -12.57 -3.27 -15.75
N GLY A 291 -11.97 -2.82 -14.65
CA GLY A 291 -12.59 -2.83 -13.32
C GLY A 291 -12.25 -4.08 -12.52
N ILE A 292 -13.13 -5.08 -12.54
CA ILE A 292 -13.07 -6.24 -11.62
C ILE A 292 -11.79 -7.08 -11.86
N ASN A 293 -11.50 -7.41 -13.12
CA ASN A 293 -10.33 -8.22 -13.46
C ASN A 293 -9.02 -7.51 -13.09
N SER A 294 -8.95 -6.20 -13.33
CA SER A 294 -7.80 -5.41 -12.87
C SER A 294 -7.67 -5.38 -11.33
N ALA A 295 -8.79 -5.29 -10.60
CA ALA A 295 -8.76 -5.29 -9.14
C ALA A 295 -8.31 -6.65 -8.57
N ILE A 296 -8.70 -7.77 -9.20
CA ILE A 296 -8.25 -9.11 -8.83
C ILE A 296 -6.73 -9.23 -9.02
N VAL A 297 -6.20 -8.82 -10.17
CA VAL A 297 -4.75 -8.87 -10.43
C VAL A 297 -3.97 -8.01 -9.43
N ALA A 298 -4.46 -6.80 -9.11
CA ALA A 298 -3.84 -5.97 -8.08
C ALA A 298 -3.89 -6.62 -6.69
N SER A 299 -4.97 -7.34 -6.34
CA SER A 299 -5.08 -8.05 -5.07
C SER A 299 -4.10 -9.24 -4.96
N ILE A 300 -3.84 -9.93 -6.06
CA ILE A 300 -2.79 -10.97 -6.13
C ILE A 300 -1.41 -10.33 -5.95
N GLY A 301 -1.17 -9.19 -6.61
CA GLY A 301 0.05 -8.40 -6.45
C GLY A 301 0.30 -7.98 -5.00
N PHE A 302 -0.74 -7.59 -4.25
CA PHE A 302 -0.63 -7.25 -2.83
C PHE A 302 -0.03 -8.40 -2.01
N LEU A 303 -0.55 -9.62 -2.16
CA LEU A 303 -0.06 -10.79 -1.44
C LEU A 303 1.39 -11.12 -1.78
N LEU A 304 1.76 -10.97 -3.05
CA LEU A 304 3.10 -11.25 -3.53
C LEU A 304 4.15 -10.27 -3.00
N ILE A 305 3.79 -8.99 -2.81
CA ILE A 305 4.70 -8.03 -2.17
C ILE A 305 5.02 -8.47 -0.74
N TRP A 306 4.04 -8.93 0.04
CA TRP A 306 4.30 -9.44 1.40
C TRP A 306 5.18 -10.69 1.40
N ILE A 307 4.98 -11.60 0.44
CA ILE A 307 5.86 -12.77 0.26
C ILE A 307 7.29 -12.33 -0.08
N CYS A 308 7.45 -11.35 -0.99
CA CYS A 308 8.77 -10.84 -1.36
C CYS A 308 9.46 -10.10 -0.20
N TYR A 309 8.72 -9.29 0.54
CA TYR A 309 9.25 -8.42 1.59
C TYR A 309 9.56 -9.17 2.90
N PHE A 310 8.65 -10.05 3.35
CA PHE A 310 8.83 -10.84 4.58
C PHE A 310 9.15 -12.30 4.31
N GLY A 311 8.41 -12.95 3.41
CA GLY A 311 8.46 -14.39 3.18
C GLY A 311 9.83 -14.91 2.79
N VAL A 312 10.53 -14.22 1.89
CA VAL A 312 11.86 -14.67 1.44
C VAL A 312 12.93 -14.55 2.54
N ASN A 313 12.78 -13.58 3.45
CA ASN A 313 13.68 -13.46 4.61
C ASN A 313 13.50 -14.63 5.59
N LEU A 314 12.30 -15.19 5.71
CA LEU A 314 12.01 -16.34 6.56
C LEU A 314 12.58 -17.65 6.01
N LEU A 315 12.74 -17.75 4.69
CA LEU A 315 13.31 -18.94 4.05
C LEU A 315 14.82 -19.09 4.27
N GLY A 316 15.53 -18.00 4.63
CA GLY A 316 16.96 -18.04 4.96
C GLY A 316 17.89 -18.42 3.80
N ILE A 317 17.39 -18.47 2.57
CA ILE A 317 18.10 -18.94 1.38
C ILE A 317 18.40 -17.76 0.45
N GLY A 318 19.66 -17.60 0.05
CA GLY A 318 20.12 -16.60 -0.92
C GLY A 318 21.09 -15.58 -0.34
N LEU A 319 21.84 -14.91 -1.22
CA LEU A 319 22.91 -13.94 -0.87
C LEU A 319 22.37 -12.68 -0.17
N HIS A 320 21.05 -12.52 -0.16
CA HIS A 320 20.34 -11.40 0.43
C HIS A 320 19.81 -11.66 1.85
N SER A 321 20.03 -12.84 2.44
CA SER A 321 19.53 -13.20 3.77
C SER A 321 20.41 -12.64 4.90
N TYR A 322 20.41 -11.31 5.09
CA TYR A 322 21.14 -10.67 6.20
C TYR A 322 20.37 -10.63 7.52
N GLY A 323 19.16 -11.22 7.57
CA GLY A 323 18.26 -11.13 8.73
C GLY A 323 17.49 -12.42 8.97
N SER A 324 18.17 -13.58 8.91
CA SER A 324 17.54 -14.84 9.32
C SER A 324 17.15 -14.74 10.79
N PHE A 325 15.89 -15.07 11.10
CA PHE A 325 15.50 -15.38 12.47
C PHE A 325 16.26 -16.65 12.85
N THR A 326 17.42 -16.51 13.50
CA THR A 326 18.08 -17.65 14.12
C THR A 326 17.16 -18.12 15.23
N SER A 327 16.46 -19.23 14.99
CA SER A 327 15.81 -20.00 16.04
C SER A 327 16.90 -20.51 16.97
N ASN A 328 17.03 -19.87 18.13
CA ASN A 328 17.60 -20.55 19.29
C ASN A 328 16.54 -21.46 19.88
#